data_AF-A0A961TKD6-F1
#
_entry.id   AF-A0A961TKD6-F1
#
_cell.length_a   1.000
_cell.length_b   1.000
_cell.length_c   1.000
_cell.angle_alpha   90.00
_cell.angle_beta   90.00
_cell.angle_gamma   90.00
#
_symmetry.space_group_name_H-M   'P 1'
#
loop_
_entity.id
_entity.type
_entity.pdbx_description
1 polymer ?
#
loop_
_entity_poly.entity_id
_entity_poly.type
_entity_poly.pdbx_seq_one_letter_code
_entity_poly.pdbx_strand_id
1 'polypeptide(L)'
;MAANDTDSLFPNFRQIVQAVVSDQQFQAMAKYLSRDNPEDDDVQIDIACTVLGALLEYLGLLAIAREREQAEAFLLSRAGWKTIDTAPRDGTRILLFGRVLPPNVDAGEATTVIAYWTGHNGGGWVWHGALSTEFTHWQALPEAPR
;
A
#
# COMPACT_ATOMS: atom_id res chain seq x y z
N MET A 1 -15.27 -28.16 -21.64
CA MET A 1 -14.51 -28.45 -20.41
C MET A 1 -13.51 -27.33 -20.24
N ALA A 2 -13.83 -26.36 -19.37
CA ALA A 2 -12.92 -25.27 -19.04
C ALA A 2 -11.83 -25.81 -18.13
N ALA A 3 -10.56 -25.55 -18.47
CA ALA A 3 -9.44 -25.84 -17.61
C ALA A 3 -9.52 -24.94 -16.37
N ASN A 4 -9.34 -25.53 -15.18
CA ASN A 4 -9.22 -24.81 -13.92
C ASN A 4 -8.01 -23.88 -13.98
N ASP A 5 -8.28 -22.58 -14.02
CA ASP A 5 -7.27 -21.52 -14.10
C ASP A 5 -6.88 -21.02 -12.69
N THR A 6 -6.73 -21.94 -11.73
CA THR A 6 -6.27 -21.65 -10.37
C THR A 6 -4.77 -21.39 -10.30
N ASP A 7 -4.02 -21.74 -11.35
CA ASP A 7 -2.57 -21.53 -11.43
C ASP A 7 -2.20 -20.06 -11.73
N SER A 8 -3.14 -19.21 -12.18
CA SER A 8 -2.85 -17.81 -12.52
C SER A 8 -2.96 -16.83 -11.33
N LEU A 9 -3.57 -17.25 -10.21
CA LEU A 9 -3.76 -16.39 -9.04
C LEU A 9 -2.56 -16.35 -8.08
N PHE A 10 -1.60 -17.27 -8.21
CA PHE A 10 -0.51 -17.43 -7.23
C PHE A 10 0.91 -17.62 -7.78
N PRO A 11 1.35 -16.98 -8.89
CA PRO A 11 2.73 -17.12 -9.36
C PRO A 11 3.78 -16.66 -8.33
N ASN A 12 3.40 -15.82 -7.36
CA ASN A 12 4.29 -15.28 -6.32
C ASN A 12 4.14 -15.93 -4.94
N PHE A 13 3.21 -16.87 -4.75
CA PHE A 13 2.95 -17.44 -3.41
C PHE A 13 4.19 -18.12 -2.83
N ARG A 14 4.90 -18.91 -3.64
CA ARG A 14 6.15 -19.56 -3.23
C ARG A 14 7.22 -18.55 -2.81
N GLN A 15 7.38 -17.44 -3.54
CA GLN A 15 8.37 -16.41 -3.22
C GLN A 15 8.03 -15.67 -1.92
N ILE A 16 6.74 -15.39 -1.70
CA ILE A 16 6.25 -14.74 -0.48
C ILE A 16 6.44 -15.65 0.73
N VAL A 17 6.07 -16.92 0.63
CA VAL A 17 6.31 -17.91 1.70
C VAL A 17 7.81 -18.03 1.99
N GLN A 18 8.67 -18.07 0.97
CA GLN A 18 10.12 -18.10 1.16
C GLN A 18 10.65 -16.84 1.84
N ALA A 19 10.15 -15.65 1.49
CA ALA A 19 10.55 -14.40 2.11
C ALA A 19 10.17 -14.35 3.59
N VAL A 20 8.95 -14.79 3.93
CA VAL A 20 8.45 -14.82 5.30
C VAL A 20 9.19 -15.86 6.16
N VAL A 21 9.43 -17.06 5.64
CA VAL A 21 10.20 -18.09 6.36
C VAL A 21 11.66 -17.68 6.54
N SER A 22 12.20 -16.88 5.63
CA SER A 22 13.58 -16.36 5.74
C SER A 22 13.69 -15.10 6.62
N ASP A 23 12.57 -14.56 7.11
CA ASP A 23 12.55 -13.37 7.94
C ASP A 23 13.09 -13.67 9.35
N GLN A 24 13.98 -12.79 9.82
CA GLN A 24 14.69 -12.98 11.08
C GLN A 24 13.75 -12.93 12.31
N GLN A 25 12.65 -12.18 12.23
CA GLN A 25 11.64 -12.10 13.29
C GLN A 25 10.80 -13.37 13.34
N PHE A 26 10.42 -13.92 12.18
CA PHE A 26 9.73 -15.21 12.11
C PHE A 26 10.60 -16.32 12.71
N GLN A 27 11.88 -16.38 12.35
CA GLN A 27 12.83 -17.35 12.90
C GLN A 27 13.05 -17.17 14.42
N ALA A 28 13.13 -15.93 14.91
CA ALA A 28 13.24 -15.65 16.33
C ALA A 28 11.97 -16.04 17.11
N MET A 29 10.79 -15.82 16.52
CA MET A 29 9.51 -16.18 17.11
C MET A 29 9.31 -17.70 17.14
N ALA A 30 9.63 -18.41 16.06
CA ALA A 30 9.62 -19.88 16.03
C ALA A 30 10.56 -20.48 17.10
N LYS A 31 11.74 -19.89 17.27
CA LYS A 31 12.71 -20.28 18.31
C LYS A 31 12.23 -19.95 19.74
N TYR A 32 11.50 -18.86 19.93
CA TYR A 32 10.92 -18.49 21.21
C TYR A 32 9.80 -19.44 21.61
N LEU A 33 8.91 -19.76 20.66
CA LEU A 33 7.77 -20.65 20.90
C LEU A 33 8.18 -22.12 21.10
N SER A 34 9.32 -22.55 20.55
CA SER A 34 9.90 -23.88 20.78
C SER A 34 10.76 -24.01 22.05
N ARG A 35 10.95 -22.91 22.81
CA ARG A 35 11.90 -22.87 23.94
C ARG A 35 11.53 -23.78 25.11
N ASP A 36 10.24 -23.98 25.36
CA ASP A 36 9.75 -24.69 26.55
C ASP A 36 9.43 -26.18 26.28
N ASN A 37 9.39 -26.63 25.02
CA ASN A 37 9.25 -28.03 24.60
C ASN A 37 9.96 -28.27 23.24
N PRO A 38 11.30 -28.38 23.22
CA PRO A 38 12.07 -28.49 21.98
C PRO A 38 12.01 -29.86 21.30
N GLU A 39 11.44 -30.89 21.96
CA GLU A 39 11.37 -32.28 21.45
C GLU A 39 9.93 -32.78 21.25
N ASP A 40 8.92 -31.94 21.50
CA ASP A 40 7.52 -32.29 21.24
C ASP A 40 7.14 -31.82 19.84
N ASP A 41 7.28 -32.75 18.88
CA ASP A 41 6.97 -32.52 17.47
C ASP A 41 5.53 -32.02 17.28
N ASP A 42 4.58 -32.46 18.11
CA ASP A 42 3.17 -32.06 18.01
C ASP A 42 2.99 -30.58 18.40
N VAL A 43 3.67 -30.12 19.46
CA VAL A 43 3.64 -28.71 19.87
C VAL A 43 4.28 -27.80 18.82
N GLN A 44 5.38 -28.24 18.20
CA GLN A 44 6.03 -27.48 17.12
C GLN A 44 5.17 -27.41 15.86
N ILE A 45 4.46 -28.49 15.52
CA ILE A 45 3.52 -28.54 14.41
C ILE A 45 2.35 -27.58 14.65
N ASP A 46 1.76 -27.57 15.84
CA ASP A 46 0.63 -26.68 16.16
C ASP A 46 1.02 -25.19 16.13
N ILE A 47 2.21 -24.85 16.65
CA ILE A 47 2.77 -23.51 16.53
C ILE A 47 2.99 -23.13 15.07
N ALA A 48 3.63 -24.00 14.28
CA ALA A 48 3.90 -23.74 12.87
C ALA A 48 2.61 -23.55 12.07
N CYS A 49 1.59 -24.37 12.30
CA CYS A 49 0.27 -24.26 11.69
C CYS A 49 -0.42 -22.93 12.07
N THR A 50 -0.33 -22.51 13.33
CA THR A 50 -0.92 -21.25 13.81
C THR A 50 -0.26 -20.04 13.16
N VAL A 51 1.07 -20.00 13.12
CA VAL A 51 1.79 -18.87 12.50
C VAL A 51 1.57 -18.86 10.99
N LEU A 52 1.57 -20.03 10.34
CA LEU A 52 1.25 -20.13 8.91
C LEU A 52 -0.17 -19.63 8.61
N GLY A 53 -1.16 -20.00 9.43
CA GLY A 53 -2.53 -19.49 9.31
C GLY A 53 -2.60 -17.97 9.38
N ALA A 54 -2.00 -17.36 10.41
CA ALA A 54 -1.96 -15.91 10.57
C ALA A 54 -1.25 -15.19 9.42
N LEU A 55 -0.17 -15.78 8.89
CA LEU A 55 0.54 -15.26 7.73
C LEU A 55 -0.31 -15.32 6.46
N LEU A 56 -1.02 -16.41 6.22
CA LEU A 56 -1.91 -16.55 5.07
C LEU A 56 -3.05 -15.51 5.12
N GLU A 57 -3.63 -15.29 6.31
CA GLU A 57 -4.62 -14.24 6.51
C GLU A 57 -4.05 -12.85 6.23
N TYR A 58 -2.88 -12.54 6.79
CA TYR A 58 -2.20 -11.26 6.56
C TYR A 58 -1.86 -11.03 5.08
N LEU A 59 -1.36 -12.06 4.38
CA LEU A 59 -1.07 -11.99 2.95
C LEU A 59 -2.34 -11.81 2.12
N GLY A 60 -3.45 -12.44 2.52
CA GLY A 60 -4.76 -12.21 1.91
C GLY A 60 -5.18 -10.75 2.04
N LEU A 61 -5.02 -10.15 3.22
CA LEU A 61 -5.31 -8.73 3.44
C LEU A 61 -4.41 -7.82 2.59
N LEU A 62 -3.11 -8.13 2.48
CA LEU A 62 -2.20 -7.38 1.62
C LEU A 62 -2.55 -7.49 0.13
N ALA A 63 -2.96 -8.68 -0.34
CA ALA A 63 -3.40 -8.88 -1.71
C ALA A 63 -4.64 -8.04 -2.02
N ILE A 64 -5.65 -8.07 -1.13
CA ILE A 64 -6.86 -7.24 -1.25
C ILE A 64 -6.52 -5.75 -1.25
N ALA A 65 -5.63 -5.31 -0.36
CA ALA A 65 -5.19 -3.91 -0.30
C ALA A 65 -4.51 -3.47 -1.62
N ARG A 66 -3.66 -4.34 -2.18
CA ARG A 66 -2.98 -4.09 -3.46
C ARG A 66 -3.94 -4.06 -4.63
N GLU A 67 -4.89 -4.99 -4.70
CA GLU A 67 -5.92 -4.99 -5.74
C GLU A 67 -6.76 -3.72 -5.68
N ARG A 68 -7.13 -3.27 -4.46
CA ARG A 68 -7.85 -2.02 -4.25
C ARG A 68 -7.04 -0.81 -4.74
N GLU A 69 -5.75 -0.75 -4.41
CA GLU A 69 -4.86 0.33 -4.87
C GLU A 69 -4.74 0.35 -6.40
N GLN A 70 -4.58 -0.82 -7.02
CA GLN A 70 -4.53 -0.95 -8.49
C GLN A 70 -5.84 -0.55 -9.15
N ALA A 71 -6.98 -0.94 -8.58
CA ALA A 71 -8.30 -0.54 -9.05
C ALA A 71 -8.51 0.98 -8.94
N GLU A 72 -8.10 1.59 -7.82
CA GLU A 72 -8.17 3.04 -7.62
C GLU A 72 -7.28 3.79 -8.64
N ALA A 73 -6.03 3.36 -8.80
CA ALA A 73 -5.11 3.93 -9.79
C ALA A 73 -5.66 3.81 -11.22
N PHE A 74 -6.26 2.66 -11.55
CA PHE A 74 -6.91 2.45 -12.85
C PHE A 74 -8.10 3.41 -13.06
N LEU A 75 -8.97 3.57 -12.07
CA LEU A 75 -10.11 4.48 -12.14
C LEU A 75 -9.66 5.95 -12.26
N LEU A 76 -8.67 6.36 -11.49
CA LEU A 76 -8.08 7.70 -11.54
C LEU A 76 -7.48 7.97 -12.93
N SER A 77 -6.73 7.02 -13.48
CA SER A 77 -6.19 7.13 -14.83
C SER A 77 -7.30 7.32 -15.88
N ARG A 78 -8.41 6.57 -15.78
CA ARG A 78 -9.55 6.75 -16.69
C ARG A 78 -10.24 8.10 -16.53
N ALA A 79 -10.20 8.68 -15.34
CA ALA A 79 -10.73 10.02 -15.07
C ALA A 79 -9.76 11.16 -15.47
N GLY A 80 -8.60 10.84 -16.07
CA GLY A 80 -7.65 11.82 -16.56
C GLY A 80 -6.63 12.30 -15.51
N TRP A 81 -6.59 11.65 -14.35
CA TRP A 81 -5.52 11.86 -13.37
C TRP A 81 -4.21 11.24 -13.86
N LYS A 82 -3.11 11.88 -13.49
CA LYS A 82 -1.74 11.47 -13.83
C LYS A 82 -0.97 11.21 -12.55
N THR A 83 0.06 10.36 -12.61
CA THR A 83 0.91 10.10 -11.44
C THR A 83 1.65 11.36 -11.01
N ILE A 84 1.81 11.55 -9.70
CA ILE A 84 2.41 12.76 -9.11
C ILE A 84 3.83 13.06 -9.64
N ASP A 85 4.58 12.04 -10.03
CA ASP A 85 5.94 12.17 -10.59
C ASP A 85 5.96 12.99 -11.89
N THR A 86 4.83 13.05 -12.60
CA THR A 86 4.68 13.79 -13.86
C THR A 86 4.12 15.20 -13.68
N ALA A 87 3.86 15.62 -12.43
CA ALA A 87 3.27 16.91 -12.14
C ALA A 87 4.23 18.07 -12.47
N PRO A 88 3.72 19.20 -12.99
CA PRO A 88 4.56 20.36 -13.29
C PRO A 88 5.14 20.96 -12.00
N ARG A 89 6.47 21.17 -11.99
CA ARG A 89 7.22 21.74 -10.86
C ARG A 89 7.68 23.18 -11.09
N ASP A 90 6.92 23.91 -11.91
CA ASP A 90 7.22 25.26 -12.39
C ASP A 90 6.38 26.36 -11.71
N GLY A 91 5.65 26.02 -10.65
CA GLY A 91 4.73 26.91 -9.95
C GLY A 91 3.31 26.93 -10.53
N THR A 92 3.03 26.15 -11.57
CA THR A 92 1.66 25.95 -12.08
C THR A 92 0.75 25.39 -10.98
N ARG A 93 -0.47 25.95 -10.89
CA ARG A 93 -1.50 25.43 -9.98
C ARG A 93 -2.20 24.23 -10.59
N ILE A 94 -2.33 23.17 -9.81
CA ILE A 94 -2.92 21.88 -10.19
C ILE A 94 -3.83 21.36 -9.08
N LEU A 95 -4.66 20.39 -9.40
CA LEU A 95 -5.32 19.55 -8.42
C LEU A 95 -4.38 18.41 -8.04
N LEU A 96 -4.22 18.17 -6.74
CA LEU A 96 -3.53 17.01 -6.19
C LEU A 96 -4.53 16.09 -5.50
N PHE A 97 -4.36 14.80 -5.70
CA PHE A 97 -5.10 13.74 -5.01
C PHE A 97 -4.15 12.91 -4.16
N GLY A 98 -4.59 12.56 -2.96
CA GLY A 98 -3.77 11.81 -2.00
C GLY A 98 -4.59 11.31 -0.82
N ARG A 99 -3.88 10.79 0.18
CA ARG A 99 -4.47 10.37 1.46
C ARG A 99 -3.95 11.21 2.61
N VAL A 100 -4.86 11.59 3.50
CA VAL A 100 -4.51 12.32 4.72
C VAL A 100 -3.68 11.41 5.63
N LEU A 101 -2.59 11.95 6.17
CA LEU A 101 -1.67 11.22 7.06
C LEU A 101 -1.97 11.51 8.55
N PRO A 102 -1.64 10.58 9.46
CA PRO A 102 -1.61 10.86 10.89
C PRO A 102 -0.74 12.09 11.23
N PRO A 103 -1.05 12.84 12.30
CA PRO A 103 -2.05 12.56 13.35
C PRO A 103 -3.44 13.18 13.07
N ASN A 104 -3.80 13.39 11.81
CA ASN A 104 -5.10 13.99 11.49
C ASN A 104 -6.28 13.06 11.83
N VAL A 105 -7.43 13.64 12.20
CA VAL A 105 -8.67 12.89 12.48
C VAL A 105 -9.20 12.13 11.26
N ASP A 106 -8.91 12.64 10.06
CA ASP A 106 -9.30 12.04 8.79
C ASP A 106 -8.19 11.16 8.20
N ALA A 107 -7.24 10.67 9.03
CA ALA A 107 -6.13 9.86 8.54
C ALA A 107 -6.62 8.63 7.75
N GLY A 108 -6.05 8.43 6.56
CA GLY A 108 -6.42 7.39 5.60
C GLY A 108 -7.48 7.82 4.59
N GLU A 109 -8.24 8.88 4.85
CA GLU A 109 -9.26 9.38 3.93
C GLU A 109 -8.65 9.99 2.68
N ALA A 110 -9.33 9.78 1.55
CA ALA A 110 -8.94 10.37 0.27
C ALA A 110 -9.25 11.88 0.29
N THR A 111 -8.32 12.69 -0.21
CA THR A 111 -8.47 14.13 -0.27
C THR A 111 -8.01 14.70 -1.61
N THR A 112 -8.56 15.85 -1.97
CA THR A 112 -8.17 16.61 -3.15
C THR A 112 -7.95 18.07 -2.79
N VAL A 113 -6.82 18.63 -3.20
CA VAL A 113 -6.47 20.04 -2.91
C VAL A 113 -5.96 20.74 -4.16
N ILE A 114 -6.11 22.06 -4.20
CA ILE A 114 -5.40 22.90 -5.16
C ILE A 114 -4.02 23.21 -4.59
N ALA A 115 -2.97 22.88 -5.33
CA ALA A 115 -1.58 23.09 -4.91
C ALA A 115 -0.72 23.66 -6.05
N TYR A 116 0.46 24.13 -5.69
CA TYR A 116 1.54 24.48 -6.63
C TYR A 116 2.89 24.06 -6.06
N TRP A 117 3.87 23.83 -6.93
CA TRP A 117 5.23 23.52 -6.50
C TRP A 117 6.00 24.80 -6.17
N THR A 118 6.77 24.79 -5.08
CA THR A 118 7.77 25.82 -4.78
C THR A 118 9.16 25.22 -4.82
N GLY A 119 10.18 26.01 -5.20
CA GLY A 119 11.59 25.63 -5.12
C GLY A 119 12.23 25.91 -3.75
N HIS A 120 11.46 26.33 -2.75
CA HIS A 120 11.98 26.69 -1.43
C HIS A 120 12.39 25.44 -0.62
N ASN A 121 13.52 25.50 0.10
CA ASN A 121 14.03 24.43 1.00
C ASN A 121 14.12 23.03 0.38
N GLY A 122 14.63 22.92 -0.86
CA GLY A 122 14.71 21.63 -1.57
C GLY A 122 13.45 21.27 -2.35
N GLY A 123 12.43 22.12 -2.26
CA GLY A 123 11.20 22.06 -3.03
C GLY A 123 10.11 21.24 -2.37
N GLY A 124 8.86 21.56 -2.74
CA GLY A 124 7.70 20.87 -2.22
C GLY A 124 6.39 21.41 -2.77
N TRP A 125 5.33 20.64 -2.56
CA TRP A 125 3.96 21.09 -2.83
C TRP A 125 3.51 22.07 -1.75
N VAL A 126 2.85 23.15 -2.15
CA VAL A 126 2.22 24.12 -1.26
C VAL A 126 0.73 24.17 -1.59
N TRP A 127 -0.11 24.06 -0.57
CA TRP A 127 -1.57 24.13 -0.67
C TRP A 127 -2.15 24.84 0.55
N HIS A 128 -3.44 25.14 0.51
CA HIS A 128 -4.15 25.70 1.65
C HIS A 128 -4.77 24.58 2.49
N GLY A 129 -4.34 24.44 3.74
CA GLY A 129 -4.83 23.45 4.70
C GLY A 129 -3.73 23.02 5.68
N ALA A 130 -4.11 22.53 6.85
CA ALA A 130 -3.19 22.03 7.88
C ALA A 130 -3.17 20.49 7.93
N LEU A 131 -3.35 19.85 6.77
CA LEU A 131 -3.35 18.39 6.66
C LEU A 131 -1.95 17.94 6.23
N SER A 132 -1.38 16.94 6.89
CA SER A 132 -0.29 16.16 6.30
C SER A 132 -0.91 15.23 5.27
N THR A 133 -0.35 15.12 4.07
CA THR A 133 -0.96 14.34 2.98
C THR A 133 0.12 13.71 2.11
N GLU A 134 -0.10 12.44 1.76
CA GLU A 134 0.70 11.74 0.74
C GLU A 134 -0.03 11.84 -0.61
N PHE A 135 0.47 12.71 -1.48
CA PHE A 135 -0.10 12.90 -2.82
C PHE A 135 0.42 11.85 -3.79
N THR A 136 -0.49 11.20 -4.51
CA THR A 136 -0.17 10.12 -5.46
C THR A 136 -0.47 10.50 -6.90
N HIS A 137 -1.41 11.43 -7.12
CA HIS A 137 -1.86 11.83 -8.44
C HIS A 137 -2.10 13.34 -8.56
N TRP A 138 -2.15 13.82 -9.80
CA TRP A 138 -2.50 15.20 -10.14
C TRP A 138 -3.38 15.31 -11.38
N GLN A 139 -4.05 16.45 -11.50
CA GLN A 139 -4.78 16.87 -12.69
C GLN A 139 -4.63 18.38 -12.89
N ALA A 140 -4.71 18.86 -14.13
CA ALA A 140 -4.80 20.30 -14.39
C ALA A 140 -6.09 20.86 -13.77
N LEU A 141 -6.07 22.13 -13.35
CA LEU A 141 -7.30 22.79 -12.93
C LEU A 141 -8.29 22.84 -14.11
N PRO A 142 -9.60 22.60 -13.87
CA PRO A 142 -10.60 22.76 -14.91
C PRO A 142 -10.64 24.21 -15.40
N GLU A 143 -10.98 24.42 -16.67
CA GLU A 143 -11.25 25.76 -17.18
C GLU A 143 -12.40 26.39 -16.39
N ALA A 144 -12.29 27.68 -16.11
CA ALA A 144 -13.38 28.42 -15.50
C ALA A 144 -14.62 28.36 -16.42
N PRO A 145 -15.84 28.28 -15.86
CA PRO A 145 -17.07 28.42 -16.64
C PRO A 145 -17.03 29.73 -17.45
N ARG A 146 -17.54 29.70 -18.67
CA ARG A 146 -17.68 30.88 -19.54
C ARG A 146 -19.04 31.52 -19.37
#